data_AF-A0A1E4XM88-F1
#
_entry.id   AF-A0A1E4XM88-F1
#
_cell.length_a   1.000
_cell.length_b   1.000
_cell.length_c   1.000
_cell.angle_alpha   90.00
_cell.angle_beta   90.00
_cell.angle_gamma   90.00
#
_symmetry.space_group_name_H-M   'P 1'
#
loop_
_entity.id
_entity.type
_entity.pdbx_description
1 polymer ?
#
loop_
_entity_poly.entity_id
_entity_poly.type
_entity_poly.pdbx_seq_one_letter_code
_entity_poly.pdbx_strand_id
1 'polypeptide(L)' 'MKDIVITVVNFFAWLGIVVATVVGYFAMKGNYEYIGALIGFAVGCLGSGVWFVLSAIHQNIQTIRDIAVKQSQG' A
#
# COMPACT_ATOMS: atom_id res chain seq x y z
N MET A 1 -4.10 -17.52 6.62
CA MET A 1 -3.69 -17.30 5.22
C MET A 1 -3.93 -15.86 4.74
N LYS A 2 -5.03 -15.19 5.11
CA LYS A 2 -5.35 -13.83 4.62
C LYS A 2 -4.45 -12.72 5.19
N ASP A 3 -4.03 -12.82 6.45
CA ASP A 3 -3.05 -11.87 7.01
C ASP A 3 -1.70 -11.91 6.29
N ILE A 4 -1.22 -13.10 5.91
CA ILE A 4 0.01 -13.25 5.12
C ILE A 4 -0.13 -12.54 3.77
N VAL A 5 -1.29 -12.64 3.11
CA VAL A 5 -1.53 -11.94 1.83
C VAL A 5 -1.48 -10.42 2.02
N ILE A 6 -2.08 -9.90 3.10
CA ILE A 6 -2.03 -8.47 3.41
C ILE A 6 -0.58 -8.01 3.65
N THR A 7 0.19 -8.76 4.44
CA THR A 7 1.60 -8.45 4.70
C THR A 7 2.44 -8.48 3.42
N VAL A 8 2.23 -9.48 2.56
CA VAL A 8 2.96 -9.61 1.29
C VAL A 8 2.63 -8.46 0.34
N VAL A 9 1.35 -8.12 0.17
CA VAL A 9 0.99 -7.01 -0.74
C VAL A 9 1.43 -5.65 -0.18
N ASN A 10 1.44 -5.50 1.14
CA ASN A 10 2.00 -4.32 1.80
C ASN A 10 3.51 -4.16 1.51
N PHE A 11 4.26 -5.26 1.60
CA PHE A 11 5.67 -5.28 1.20
C PHE A 11 5.87 -4.89 -0.28
N PHE A 12 5.06 -5.44 -1.18
CA PHE A 12 5.10 -5.08 -2.61
C PHE A 12 4.69 -3.63 -2.87
N ALA A 13 3.76 -3.08 -2.10
CA ALA A 13 3.35 -1.68 -2.22
C ALA A 13 4.51 -0.75 -1.85
N TRP A 14 5.22 -1.05 -0.76
CA TRP A 14 6.43 -0.33 -0.37
C TRP A 14 7.53 -0.41 -1.43
N LEU A 15 7.78 -1.63 -1.93
CA LEU A 15 8.77 -1.87 -2.97
C LEU A 15 8.39 -1.15 -4.28
N GLY A 16 7.09 -1.09 -4.60
CA GLY A 16 6.53 -0.36 -5.73
C GLY A 16 6.74 1.16 -5.63
N ILE A 17 6.63 1.76 -4.45
CA ILE A 17 6.93 3.19 -4.23
C ILE A 17 8.41 3.45 -4.52
N VAL A 18 9.31 2.62 -3.99
CA VAL A 18 10.76 2.76 -4.22
C VAL A 18 11.09 2.64 -5.71
N VAL A 19 10.55 1.62 -6.38
CA VAL A 19 10.77 1.42 -7.82
C VAL A 19 10.19 2.57 -8.64
N ALA A 20 8.98 3.04 -8.34
CA ALA A 20 8.36 4.17 -9.05
C ALA A 20 9.18 5.47 -8.89
N THR A 21 9.74 5.69 -7.69
CA THR A 21 10.62 6.84 -7.42
C THR A 21 11.91 6.77 -8.22
N VAL A 22 12.55 5.58 -8.26
CA VAL A 22 13.78 5.36 -9.03
C VAL A 22 13.53 5.45 -10.53
N VAL A 23 12.45 4.85 -11.04
CA VAL A 23 12.06 4.94 -12.44
C VAL A 23 11.73 6.38 -12.83
N GLY A 24 11.02 7.12 -11.98
CA GLY A 24 10.72 8.54 -12.18
C GLY A 24 11.98 9.40 -12.26
N TYR A 25 12.98 9.12 -11.43
CA TYR A 25 14.29 9.79 -11.48
C TYR A 25 15.00 9.53 -12.82
N PHE A 26 15.08 8.26 -13.26
CA PHE A 26 15.71 7.91 -14.53
C PHE A 26 14.94 8.39 -15.77
N ALA A 27 13.62 8.44 -15.71
CA ALA A 27 12.77 8.87 -16.83
C ALA A 27 12.93 10.35 -17.15
N MET A 28 13.29 11.19 -16.17
CA MET A 28 13.51 12.63 -16.35
C MET A 28 14.99 13.04 -16.26
N LYS A 29 15.90 12.08 -16.45
CA LYS A 29 17.35 12.29 -16.37
C LYS A 29 17.79 13.39 -17.34
N GLY A 30 18.51 14.40 -16.85
CA GLY A 30 19.09 15.49 -17.64
C GLY A 30 18.34 16.82 -17.67
N ASN A 31 17.14 16.95 -17.07
CA ASN A 31 16.48 18.27 -16.97
C ASN A 31 15.69 18.46 -15.67
N TYR A 32 14.91 17.45 -15.25
CA TYR A 32 13.99 17.55 -14.10
C TYR A 32 13.98 16.29 -13.23
N GLU A 33 15.15 15.73 -12.97
CA GLU A 33 15.31 14.41 -12.32
C GLU A 33 14.63 14.36 -10.94
N TYR A 34 14.75 15.43 -10.15
CA TYR A 34 14.09 15.55 -8.85
C TYR A 34 12.56 15.65 -8.97
N ILE A 35 12.05 16.32 -10.00
CA ILE A 35 10.60 16.42 -10.23
C ILE A 35 10.06 15.07 -10.69
N GLY A 36 10.77 14.37 -11.57
CA GLY A 36 10.43 13.02 -12.00
C GLY A 36 10.40 12.03 -10.83
N ALA A 37 11.39 12.10 -9.93
CA ALA A 37 11.41 11.30 -8.70
C ALA A 37 10.23 11.64 -7.79
N LEU A 38 9.90 12.93 -7.62
CA LEU A 38 8.83 13.39 -6.74
C LEU A 38 7.44 13.00 -7.27
N ILE A 39 7.23 13.05 -8.59
CA ILE A 39 6.01 12.56 -9.24
C ILE A 39 5.92 11.03 -9.11
N GLY A 40 7.01 10.30 -9.37
CA GLY A 40 7.06 8.84 -9.19
C GLY A 40 6.76 8.42 -7.75
N PHE A 41 7.29 9.16 -6.78
CA PHE A 41 6.98 8.99 -5.37
C PHE A 41 5.52 9.31 -5.04
N ALA A 42 4.97 10.43 -5.55
CA ALA A 42 3.59 10.81 -5.31
C ALA A 42 2.60 9.78 -5.88
N VAL A 43 2.81 9.32 -7.11
CA VAL A 43 1.97 8.30 -7.76
C VAL A 43 2.09 6.96 -7.02
N GLY A 44 3.31 6.57 -6.63
CA GLY A 44 3.54 5.38 -5.82
C GLY A 44 2.82 5.45 -4.47
N CYS A 45 2.90 6.59 -3.77
CA CYS A 45 2.23 6.82 -2.49
C CYS A 45 0.71 6.84 -2.60
N LEU A 46 0.15 7.40 -3.68
CA LEU A 46 -1.30 7.38 -3.91
C LEU A 46 -1.81 5.97 -4.22
N GLY A 47 -1.14 5.25 -5.12
CA GLY A 47 -1.53 3.88 -5.49
C GLY A 47 -1.43 2.91 -4.32
N SER A 48 -0.36 3.02 -3.54
CA SER A 48 -0.18 2.22 -2.33
C SER A 48 -1.14 2.63 -1.21
N GLY A 49 -1.39 3.93 -1.01
CA GLY A 49 -2.27 4.47 0.02
C GLY A 49 -3.71 3.95 -0.07
N VAL A 50 -4.28 3.83 -1.27
CA VAL A 50 -5.60 3.22 -1.47
C VAL A 50 -5.61 1.77 -1.01
N TRP A 51 -4.55 1.02 -1.31
CA TRP A 51 -4.42 -0.37 -0.89
C TRP A 51 -4.28 -0.52 0.63
N PHE A 52 -3.49 0.34 1.26
CA PHE A 52 -3.33 0.37 2.72
C PHE A 52 -4.65 0.62 3.45
N VAL A 53 -5.44 1.59 2.98
CA VAL A 53 -6.75 1.90 3.55
C VAL A 53 -7.71 0.74 3.38
N LEU A 54 -7.77 0.13 2.18
CA LEU A 54 -8.64 -1.01 1.92
C LEU A 54 -8.27 -2.21 2.80
N SER A 55 -6.97 -2.44 2.99
CA SER A 55 -6.46 -3.51 3.84
C SER A 55 -6.80 -3.29 5.32
N ALA A 56 -6.64 -2.06 5.81
CA ALA A 56 -6.99 -1.69 7.17
C ALA A 56 -8.49 -1.84 7.45
N ILE A 57 -9.36 -1.43 6.52
CA ILE A 57 -10.81 -1.61 6.64
C ILE A 57 -11.15 -3.11 6.69
N HIS A 58 -10.54 -3.91 5.81
CA HIS A 58 -10.80 -5.34 5.77
C HIS A 58 -10.40 -6.04 7.07
N GLN A 59 -9.26 -5.67 7.67
CA GLN A 59 -8.84 -6.19 8.96
C GLN A 59 -9.81 -5.79 10.08
N ASN A 60 -10.20 -4.52 10.16
CA ASN A 60 -11.12 -4.05 11.20
C ASN A 60 -12.52 -4.69 11.11
N ILE A 61 -13.07 -4.86 9.90
CA ILE A 61 -14.36 -5.54 9.71
C ILE A 61 -14.29 -7.01 10.15
N GLN A 62 -13.18 -7.70 9.86
CA GLN A 62 -13.02 -9.08 10.29
C GLN A 62 -12.91 -9.20 11.80
N THR A 63 -12.15 -8.32 12.46
CA THR A 63 -12.05 -8.28 13.93
C THR A 63 -13.41 -8.05 14.57
N ILE A 64 -14.20 -7.07 14.10
CA ILE A 64 -15.55 -6.80 14.62
C ILE A 64 -16.46 -8.02 14.43
N ARG A 65 -16.38 -8.69 13.28
CA ARG A 65 -17.17 -9.90 13.01
C ARG A 65 -16.76 -11.06 13.91
N ASP A 66 -15.47 -11.25 14.16
CA ASP A 66 -14.97 -12.31 15.06
C ASP A 66 -15.44 -12.08 16.50
N ILE A 67 -15.42 -10.82 16.96
CA ILE A 67 -15.94 -10.43 18.28
C ILE A 67 -17.46 -10.66 18.35
N ALA A 68 -18.21 -10.30 17.31
CA ALA A 68 -19.66 -10.49 17.25
C ALA A 68 -20.07 -11.97 17.21
N VAL A 69 -19.33 -12.81 16.47
CA VAL A 69 -19.55 -14.26 16.44
C VAL A 69 -19.25 -14.88 17.80
N LYS A 70 -18.18 -14.44 18.48
CA LYS A 70 -17.87 -14.87 19.84
C LYS A 70 -18.92 -14.45 20.87
N GLN A 71 -19.51 -13.26 20.73
CA GLN A 71 -20.63 -12.85 21.57
C GLN A 71 -21.92 -13.61 21.28
N SER A 72 -22.15 -14.04 20.04
CA SER A 72 -23.34 -14.81 19.67
C SER A 72 -23.30 -16.28 20.10
N GLN A 73 -22.14 -16.79 20.51
CA GLN A 73 -21.95 -18.17 21.00
C GLN A 73 -21.81 -18.25 22.54
N GLY A 74 -21.90 -17.12 23.23
CA GLY A 74 -21.89 -17.02 24.70
C GLY A 74 -23.28 -17.02 25.30
#